data_AF-A0A1Z9U025-F1
#
_entry.id   AF-A0A1Z9U025-F1
#
_cell.length_a   1.000
_cell.length_b   1.000
_cell.length_c   1.000
_cell.angle_alpha   90.00
_cell.angle_beta   90.00
_cell.angle_gamma   90.00
#
_symmetry.space_group_name_H-M   'P 1'
#
loop_
_entity.id
_entity.type
_entity.pdbx_description
1 polymer ?
#
loop_
_entity_poly.entity_id
_entity_poly.type
_entity_poly.pdbx_seq_one_letter_code
_entity_poly.pdbx_strand_id
1 'polypeptide(L)'
;MFKINNKGFTLIELIMVTIILGILAAVAVPRYANTVTRAEVSAEKAFVNQIWAGCEEESQTRLIDTGIESWPYNPLTVLKRTRNVTVTLDLGLPNTDNEWQFALNSGDGVVTVPAIYHQRRGDDLYYYTYDSTNFALAEEPILYQPN
;
A
#
# COMPACT_ATOMS: atom_id res chain seq x y z
N MET A 1 32.46 -44.30 20.71
CA MET A 1 31.78 -44.68 19.45
C MET A 1 30.28 -44.57 19.66
N PHE A 2 29.64 -43.50 19.16
CA PHE A 2 28.20 -43.32 19.27
C PHE A 2 27.50 -44.23 18.27
N LYS A 3 26.68 -45.16 18.77
CA LYS A 3 25.94 -46.11 17.94
C LYS A 3 24.66 -45.42 17.48
N ILE A 4 24.59 -45.07 16.20
CA ILE A 4 23.36 -44.51 15.60
C ILE A 4 22.35 -45.67 15.49
N ASN A 5 21.23 -45.55 16.21
CA ASN A 5 20.15 -46.53 16.20
C ASN A 5 19.33 -46.36 14.91
N ASN A 6 19.57 -47.22 13.92
CA ASN A 6 18.83 -47.23 12.66
C ASN A 6 17.44 -47.87 12.83
N LYS A 7 16.53 -47.21 13.56
CA LYS A 7 15.10 -47.55 13.51
C LYS A 7 14.51 -46.86 12.28
N GLY A 8 14.09 -47.64 11.29
CA GLY A 8 13.38 -47.11 10.11
C GLY A 8 12.03 -46.54 10.50
N PHE A 9 11.65 -45.42 9.89
CA PHE A 9 10.32 -44.80 10.03
C PHE A 9 9.24 -45.74 9.48
N THR A 10 8.07 -45.78 10.13
CA THR A 10 6.94 -46.56 9.63
C THR A 10 6.14 -45.76 8.60
N LEU A 11 5.51 -46.46 7.65
CA LEU A 11 4.67 -45.83 6.63
C LEU A 11 3.44 -45.14 7.25
N ILE A 12 2.90 -45.70 8.34
CA ILE A 12 1.77 -45.13 9.07
C ILE A 12 2.13 -43.80 9.75
N GLU A 13 3.34 -43.66 10.30
CA GLU A 13 3.81 -42.40 10.89
C GLU A 13 3.87 -41.29 9.84
N LEU A 14 4.37 -41.60 8.64
CA LEU A 14 4.42 -40.63 7.55
C LEU A 14 3.00 -40.19 7.13
N ILE A 15 2.07 -41.14 7.00
CA ILE A 15 0.68 -40.84 6.63
C ILE A 15 0.02 -39.92 7.67
N MET A 16 0.13 -40.25 8.96
CA MET A 16 -0.48 -39.46 10.03
C MET A 16 0.04 -38.02 10.03
N VAL A 17 1.36 -37.83 9.84
CA VAL A 17 1.97 -36.50 9.76
C VAL A 17 1.43 -35.70 8.56
N THR A 18 1.33 -36.33 7.39
CA THR A 18 0.79 -35.64 6.19
C THR A 18 -0.68 -35.24 6.35
N ILE A 19 -1.50 -36.05 7.04
CA ILE A 19 -2.90 -35.72 7.33
C ILE A 19 -2.98 -34.49 8.24
N ILE A 20 -2.18 -34.47 9.32
CA ILE A 20 -2.16 -33.33 10.26
C ILE A 20 -1.68 -32.06 9.54
N LEU A 21 -0.61 -32.14 8.73
CA LEU A 21 -0.12 -31.01 7.93
C LEU A 21 -1.17 -30.51 6.93
N GLY A 22 -1.95 -31.42 6.31
CA GLY A 22 -3.03 -31.07 5.40
C GLY A 22 -4.12 -30.22 6.08
N ILE A 23 -4.56 -30.62 7.28
CA ILE A 23 -5.57 -29.87 8.05
C ILE A 23 -5.02 -28.50 8.47
N LEU A 24 -3.78 -28.46 8.97
CA LEU A 24 -3.14 -27.21 9.37
C LEU A 24 -2.98 -26.25 8.20
N ALA A 25 -2.56 -26.75 7.02
CA ALA A 25 -2.39 -25.94 5.82
C ALA A 25 -3.72 -25.32 5.34
N ALA A 26 -4.81 -26.10 5.37
CA ALA A 26 -6.14 -25.63 4.95
C ALA A 26 -6.62 -24.41 5.77
N VAL A 27 -6.28 -24.35 7.06
CA VAL A 27 -6.64 -23.21 7.93
C VAL A 27 -5.59 -22.09 7.89
N ALA A 28 -4.31 -22.44 7.80
CA ALA A 28 -3.21 -21.48 7.87
C ALA A 28 -3.11 -20.59 6.61
N VAL A 29 -3.27 -21.16 5.42
CA VAL A 29 -3.15 -20.44 4.14
C VAL A 29 -4.14 -19.26 4.03
N PRO A 30 -5.46 -19.44 4.20
CA PRO A 30 -6.41 -18.32 4.09
C PRO A 30 -6.19 -17.27 5.19
N ARG A 31 -5.80 -17.68 6.40
CA ARG A 31 -5.49 -16.74 7.50
C ARG A 31 -4.25 -15.91 7.20
N TYR A 32 -3.21 -16.53 6.64
CA TYR A 32 -2.00 -15.84 6.25
C TYR A 32 -2.27 -14.81 5.14
N ALA A 33 -3.00 -15.19 4.08
CA ALA A 33 -3.39 -14.27 3.00
C ALA A 33 -4.12 -13.03 3.55
N ASN A 34 -5.14 -13.22 4.39
CA ASN A 34 -5.86 -12.12 5.02
C ASN A 34 -4.96 -11.22 5.89
N THR A 35 -3.97 -11.81 6.57
CA THR A 35 -3.03 -11.05 7.40
C THR A 35 -2.11 -10.18 6.56
N VAL A 36 -1.64 -10.69 5.41
CA VAL A 36 -0.81 -9.92 4.48
C VAL A 36 -1.59 -8.75 3.89
N THR A 37 -2.81 -8.98 3.39
CA THR A 37 -3.65 -7.91 2.84
C THR A 37 -3.95 -6.83 3.87
N ARG A 38 -4.26 -7.22 5.13
CA ARG A 38 -4.48 -6.24 6.21
C ARG A 38 -3.23 -5.45 6.56
N ALA A 39 -2.05 -6.07 6.51
CA ALA A 39 -0.78 -5.38 6.74
C ALA A 39 -0.49 -4.37 5.63
N GLU A 40 -0.77 -4.71 4.37
CA GLU A 40 -0.64 -3.83 3.21
C GLU A 40 -1.56 -2.61 3.33
N VAL A 41 -2.86 -2.81 3.59
CA VAL A 41 -3.82 -1.71 3.81
C VAL A 41 -3.43 -0.84 5.01
N SER A 42 -2.90 -1.45 6.08
CA SER A 42 -2.44 -0.67 7.24
C SER A 42 -1.20 0.18 6.92
N ALA A 43 -0.29 -0.34 6.09
CA ALA A 43 0.89 0.40 5.64
C ALA A 43 0.50 1.54 4.69
N GLU A 44 -0.45 1.29 3.79
CA GLU A 44 -1.03 2.28 2.87
C GLU A 44 -1.67 3.45 3.64
N LYS A 45 -2.53 3.15 4.63
CA LYS A 45 -3.12 4.18 5.50
C LYS A 45 -2.06 4.99 6.25
N ALA A 46 -1.03 4.33 6.77
CA ALA A 46 0.07 5.04 7.44
C ALA A 46 0.83 5.96 6.48
N PHE A 47 0.99 5.55 5.21
CA PHE A 47 1.65 6.34 4.17
C PHE A 47 0.82 7.57 3.79
N VAL A 48 -0.50 7.43 3.62
CA VAL A 48 -1.40 8.58 3.36
C VAL A 48 -1.40 9.56 4.53
N ASN A 49 -1.41 9.07 5.78
CA ASN A 49 -1.29 9.92 6.95
C ASN A 49 0.06 10.68 7.00
N GLN A 50 1.13 10.07 6.52
CA GLN A 50 2.42 10.74 6.38
C GLN A 50 2.35 11.87 5.34
N ILE A 51 1.67 11.65 4.22
CA ILE A 51 1.42 12.67 3.20
C ILE A 51 0.59 13.82 3.80
N TRP A 52 -0.50 13.51 4.48
CA TRP A 52 -1.34 14.49 5.18
C TRP A 52 -0.50 15.40 6.08
N ALA A 53 0.25 14.81 7.01
CA ALA A 53 1.08 15.56 7.95
C ALA A 53 2.17 16.37 7.25
N GLY A 54 2.74 15.85 6.16
CA GLY A 54 3.72 16.57 5.35
C GLY A 54 3.12 17.79 4.63
N CYS A 55 1.90 17.66 4.11
CA CYS A 55 1.15 18.77 3.51
C CYS A 55 0.84 19.87 4.53
N GLU A 56 0.49 19.52 5.77
CA GLU A 56 0.32 20.48 6.87
C GLU A 56 1.64 21.18 7.23
N GLU A 57 2.74 20.44 7.34
CA GLU A 57 4.08 21.00 7.62
C GLU A 57 4.50 21.99 6.52
N GLU A 58 4.27 21.63 5.26
CA GLU A 58 4.57 22.50 4.12
C GLU A 58 3.69 23.75 4.12
N SER A 59 2.40 23.61 4.42
CA SER A 59 1.47 24.74 4.51
C SER A 59 1.89 25.75 5.59
N GLN A 60 2.30 25.26 6.77
CA GLN A 60 2.84 26.11 7.83
C GLN A 60 4.10 26.85 7.38
N THR A 61 4.97 26.17 6.64
CA THR A 61 6.19 26.78 6.08
C THR A 61 5.84 27.87 5.07
N ARG A 62 4.88 27.62 4.17
CA ARG A 62 4.43 28.58 3.15
C ARG A 62 3.73 29.79 3.77
N LEU A 63 2.99 29.60 4.86
CA LEU A 63 2.40 30.71 5.62
C LEU A 63 3.48 31.63 6.20
N ILE A 64 4.59 31.06 6.69
CA ILE A 64 5.71 31.85 7.23
C ILE A 64 6.46 32.57 6.11
N ASP A 65 6.70 31.92 4.97
CA ASP A 65 7.52 32.45 3.87
C ASP A 65 6.75 33.46 2.99
N THR A 66 5.53 33.11 2.59
CA THR A 66 4.71 33.87 1.63
C THR A 66 3.59 34.68 2.27
N GLY A 67 3.29 34.44 3.56
CA GLY A 67 2.15 35.04 4.24
C GLY A 67 0.79 34.46 3.83
N ILE A 68 0.76 33.40 3.01
CA ILE A 68 -0.45 32.75 2.51
C ILE A 68 -0.40 31.26 2.84
N GLU A 69 -1.45 30.77 3.49
CA GLU A 69 -1.65 29.34 3.70
C GLU A 69 -1.97 28.68 2.35
N SER A 70 -1.15 27.70 1.95
CA SER A 70 -1.33 26.98 0.69
C SER A 70 -0.70 25.60 0.75
N TRP A 71 -1.24 24.67 -0.02
CA TRP A 71 -0.78 23.28 -0.06
C TRP A 71 -0.06 22.98 -1.37
N PRO A 72 0.83 21.97 -1.37
CA PRO A 72 1.53 21.56 -2.58
C PRO A 72 0.57 21.14 -3.68
N TYR A 73 0.92 21.44 -4.92
CA TYR A 73 0.16 20.96 -6.07
C TYR A 73 0.17 19.43 -6.18
N ASN A 74 1.35 18.82 -6.01
CA ASN A 74 1.50 17.38 -5.93
C ASN A 74 1.79 17.01 -4.46
N PRO A 75 0.86 16.33 -3.77
CA PRO A 75 1.02 16.04 -2.35
C PRO A 75 2.17 15.06 -2.08
N LEU A 76 2.67 14.32 -3.08
CA LEU A 76 3.82 13.42 -2.90
C LEU A 76 5.15 14.16 -2.70
N THR A 77 5.23 15.47 -3.00
CA THR A 77 6.48 16.24 -2.84
C THR A 77 6.87 16.47 -1.38
N VAL A 78 5.92 16.33 -0.46
CA VAL A 78 6.14 16.46 0.99
C VAL A 78 6.93 15.29 1.57
N LEU A 79 7.02 14.19 0.81
CA LEU A 79 7.69 12.97 1.23
C LEU A 79 9.21 13.17 1.17
N LYS A 80 9.82 13.39 2.33
CA LYS A 80 11.28 13.54 2.46
C LYS A 80 12.03 12.21 2.24
N ARG A 81 11.50 11.11 2.78
CA ARG A 81 12.11 9.77 2.72
C ARG A 81 11.04 8.70 2.59
N THR A 82 11.31 7.72 1.74
CA THR A 82 10.47 6.55 1.51
C THR A 82 11.27 5.27 1.76
N ARG A 83 10.60 4.17 2.10
CA ARG A 83 11.23 2.86 2.28
C ARG A 83 10.33 1.79 1.68
N ASN A 84 10.91 0.90 0.87
CA ASN A 84 10.22 -0.25 0.30
C ASN A 84 8.94 0.13 -0.49
N VAL A 85 8.97 1.31 -1.10
CA VAL A 85 7.89 1.88 -1.90
C VAL A 85 8.52 2.75 -2.98
N THR A 86 7.98 2.67 -4.19
CA THR A 86 8.37 3.53 -5.32
C THR A 86 7.46 4.75 -5.32
N VAL A 87 8.04 5.95 -5.45
CA VAL A 87 7.25 7.18 -5.56
C VAL A 87 7.69 7.89 -6.84
N THR A 88 6.77 8.01 -7.77
CA THR A 88 6.97 8.71 -9.04
C THR A 88 6.30 10.06 -8.95
N LEU A 89 7.08 11.12 -9.19
CA LEU A 89 6.60 12.50 -9.09
C LEU A 89 6.03 13.04 -10.40
N ASP A 90 6.27 12.35 -11.51
CA ASP A 90 5.65 12.65 -12.79
C ASP A 90 4.14 12.41 -12.71
N LEU A 91 3.37 13.24 -13.41
CA LEU A 91 1.90 13.10 -13.42
C LEU A 91 1.48 11.88 -14.22
N GLY A 92 0.67 11.00 -13.62
CA GLY A 92 0.20 9.80 -14.29
C GLY A 92 -0.32 8.72 -13.35
N LEU A 93 -0.62 7.56 -13.93
CA LEU A 93 -1.03 6.38 -13.20
C LEU A 93 0.18 5.46 -12.97
N PRO A 94 0.31 4.86 -11.78
CA PRO A 94 1.32 3.85 -11.48
C PRO A 94 1.36 2.75 -12.53
N ASN A 95 2.56 2.24 -12.81
CA ASN A 95 2.80 1.16 -13.76
C ASN A 95 3.58 -0.02 -13.18
N THR A 96 4.03 0.09 -11.93
CA THR A 96 4.71 -0.96 -11.21
C THR A 96 4.10 -1.24 -9.84
N ASP A 97 4.26 -2.49 -9.39
CA ASP A 97 3.88 -2.89 -8.03
C ASP A 97 4.53 -2.00 -6.96
N ASN A 98 3.76 -1.70 -5.93
CA ASN A 98 4.17 -0.86 -4.79
C ASN A 98 4.59 0.56 -5.19
N GLU A 99 4.06 1.07 -6.29
CA GLU A 99 4.28 2.45 -6.73
C GLU A 99 3.16 3.37 -6.26
N TRP A 100 3.55 4.61 -5.97
CA TRP A 100 2.67 5.73 -5.71
C TRP A 100 2.91 6.82 -6.75
N GLN A 101 1.83 7.35 -7.31
CA GLN A 101 1.90 8.41 -8.29
C GLN A 101 0.71 9.35 -8.14
N PHE A 102 0.88 10.61 -8.51
CA PHE A 102 -0.18 11.61 -8.49
C PHE A 102 -0.67 11.88 -9.90
N ALA A 103 -1.99 11.95 -10.08
CA ALA A 103 -2.59 12.36 -11.35
C ALA A 103 -3.70 13.39 -11.11
N LEU A 104 -3.91 14.27 -12.08
CA LEU A 104 -5.01 15.25 -12.06
C LEU A 104 -6.36 14.65 -12.43
N ASN A 105 -6.32 13.53 -13.14
CA ASN A 105 -7.43 12.70 -13.56
C ASN A 105 -6.85 11.36 -14.04
N SER A 106 -7.72 10.37 -14.25
CA SER A 106 -7.33 9.05 -14.75
C SER A 106 -7.19 8.95 -16.28
N GLY A 107 -7.50 10.02 -17.03
CA GLY A 107 -7.44 10.04 -18.50
C GLY A 107 -8.59 9.31 -19.22
N ASP A 108 -9.30 8.40 -18.54
CA ASP A 108 -10.43 7.61 -19.05
C ASP A 108 -11.82 8.14 -18.63
N GLY A 109 -11.85 9.24 -17.87
CA GLY A 109 -13.07 9.87 -17.37
C GLY A 109 -13.68 9.25 -16.10
N VAL A 110 -13.06 8.23 -15.51
CA VAL A 110 -13.54 7.60 -14.26
C VAL A 110 -13.26 8.49 -13.06
N VAL A 111 -12.00 8.93 -12.92
CA VAL A 111 -11.56 9.84 -11.86
C VAL A 111 -11.27 11.19 -12.50
N THR A 112 -12.13 12.17 -12.24
CA THR A 112 -12.08 13.51 -12.84
C THR A 112 -11.46 14.56 -11.93
N VAL A 113 -11.08 14.17 -10.71
CA VAL A 113 -10.46 15.01 -9.70
C VAL A 113 -9.01 14.57 -9.46
N PRO A 114 -8.14 15.47 -8.97
CA PRO A 114 -6.78 15.08 -8.62
C PRO A 114 -6.80 14.01 -7.53
N ALA A 115 -5.93 13.01 -7.68
CA ALA A 115 -5.86 11.89 -6.78
C ALA A 115 -4.45 11.31 -6.73
N ILE A 116 -4.13 10.75 -5.57
CA ILE A 116 -2.93 9.95 -5.36
C ILE A 116 -3.31 8.50 -5.61
N TYR A 117 -2.59 7.83 -6.48
CA TYR A 117 -2.80 6.45 -6.85
C TYR A 117 -1.73 5.57 -6.22
N HIS A 118 -2.13 4.36 -5.82
CA HIS A 118 -1.27 3.32 -5.31
C HIS A 118 -1.58 1.98 -5.98
N GLN A 119 -0.58 1.38 -6.62
CA GLN A 119 -0.69 0.02 -7.15
C GLN A 119 -0.22 -0.99 -6.09
N ARG A 120 -1.15 -1.82 -5.61
CA ARG A 120 -0.86 -2.91 -4.68
C ARG A 120 -0.20 -4.09 -5.41
N ARG A 121 0.36 -5.04 -4.66
CA ARG A 121 1.05 -6.22 -5.23
C ARG A 121 0.21 -7.17 -6.09
N GLY A 122 -1.10 -6.95 -6.16
CA GLY A 122 -2.03 -7.74 -6.96
C GLY A 122 -2.42 -7.08 -8.27
N ASP A 123 -1.69 -6.04 -8.72
CA ASP A 123 -2.05 -5.14 -9.82
C ASP A 123 -3.35 -4.33 -9.60
N ASP A 124 -3.96 -4.44 -8.43
CA ASP A 124 -5.12 -3.62 -8.06
C ASP A 124 -4.68 -2.18 -7.80
N LEU A 125 -5.26 -1.24 -8.56
CA LEU A 125 -5.00 0.18 -8.43
C LEU A 125 -6.03 0.83 -7.50
N TYR A 126 -5.55 1.50 -6.47
CA TYR A 126 -6.36 2.26 -5.53
C TYR A 126 -6.03 3.74 -5.61
N TYR A 127 -6.99 4.61 -5.28
CA TYR A 127 -6.76 6.04 -5.29
C TYR A 127 -7.38 6.76 -4.08
N TYR A 128 -6.75 7.88 -3.73
CA TYR A 128 -7.15 8.82 -2.69
C TYR A 128 -7.35 10.19 -3.32
N THR A 129 -8.57 10.72 -3.26
CA THR A 129 -8.85 12.05 -3.82
C THR A 129 -8.10 13.12 -3.05
N TYR A 130 -7.55 14.10 -3.77
CA TYR A 130 -6.78 15.21 -3.21
C TYR A 130 -7.26 16.55 -3.79
N ASP A 131 -7.53 17.52 -2.94
CA ASP A 131 -7.83 18.91 -3.29
C ASP A 131 -6.84 19.83 -2.56
N SER A 132 -5.92 20.44 -3.32
CA SER A 132 -4.94 21.40 -2.81
C SER A 132 -5.55 22.76 -2.46
N THR A 133 -6.77 23.05 -2.89
CA THR A 133 -7.42 24.37 -2.69
C THR A 133 -8.06 24.47 -1.31
N ASN A 134 -8.71 23.38 -0.88
CA ASN A 134 -9.40 23.30 0.41
C ASN A 134 -8.70 22.38 1.41
N PHE A 135 -7.56 21.80 1.03
CA PHE A 135 -6.88 20.75 1.77
C PHE A 135 -7.80 19.60 2.18
N ALA A 136 -8.26 18.88 1.17
CA ALA A 136 -9.00 17.63 1.37
C ALA A 136 -8.21 16.47 0.78
N LEU A 137 -7.73 15.56 1.62
CA LEU A 137 -7.16 14.28 1.22
C LEU A 137 -8.02 13.17 1.81
N ALA A 138 -8.45 12.23 0.97
CA ALA A 138 -9.29 11.12 1.42
C ALA A 138 -8.54 10.23 2.44
N GLU A 139 -9.24 9.77 3.48
CA GLU A 139 -8.70 8.81 4.46
C GLU A 139 -8.79 7.36 3.97
N GLU A 140 -9.77 7.07 3.12
CA GLU A 140 -10.04 5.73 2.62
C GLU A 140 -9.78 5.63 1.12
N PRO A 141 -9.11 4.55 0.67
CA PRO A 141 -8.85 4.34 -0.74
C PRO A 141 -10.11 3.86 -1.45
N ILE A 142 -10.25 4.27 -2.71
CA ILE A 142 -11.28 3.76 -3.62
C ILE A 142 -10.59 2.89 -4.67
N LEU A 143 -11.17 1.74 -4.99
CA LEU A 143 -10.68 0.88 -6.06
C LEU A 143 -10.90 1.58 -7.41
N TYR A 144 -9.83 1.76 -8.18
CA TYR A 144 -9.93 2.25 -9.54
C TYR A 144 -10.42 1.12 -10.45
N GLN A 145 -11.49 1.38 -11.18
CA GLN A 145 -12.05 0.48 -12.18
C GLN A 145 -12.04 1.22 -13.52
N PRO A 146 -11.17 0.84 -14.47
CA PRO A 146 -11.15 1.46 -15.78
C PRO A 146 -12.47 1.18 -16.53
N ASN A 147 -12.87 2.13 -17.37
CA ASN A 147 -14.04 2.00 -18.25
C ASN A 147 -13.86 0.94 -19.35
#